data_AF-A0A233HBC5-F1
#
_entry.id   AF-A0A233HBC5-F1
#
_cell.length_a   1.000
_cell.length_b   1.000
_cell.length_c   1.000
_cell.angle_alpha   90.00
_cell.angle_beta   90.00
_cell.angle_gamma   90.00
#
_symmetry.space_group_name_H-M   'P 1'
#
loop_
_entity.id
_entity.type
_entity.pdbx_description
1 polymer ?
#
loop_
_entity_poly.entity_id
_entity_poly.type
_entity_poly.pdbx_seq_one_letter_code
_entity_poly.pdbx_strand_id
1 'polypeptide(L)'
;MHPMLNIAIRAARKAGNHIAKSLENTEKIETTQKGTNDFVTNVDKEAETMIIDTIKSSYPEHSIVAEENGLIDGKDKDVQWIIDPLDGTTNFVKGLPHFAVSIAVRIKGKTEVACVYDPMRNELFTAQRGAGAQLNNSRLRVKQLKDLQGTILATGFPYKQKQHAESFMKIMSALFVECADFRRTGSPALDLCYLASNRVDGYFELGLRPWNLAAGELIAREAGVILTDFSGGTEYMKSGNIVGSSARGVKAILKHIRDNGNSAILK
;
A
#
# COMPACT_ATOMS: atom_id res chain seq x y z
N MET A 1 13.15 -7.31 18.21
CA MET A 1 12.46 -6.46 17.23
C MET A 1 13.50 -5.52 16.61
N HIS A 2 13.58 -5.42 15.28
CA HIS A 2 14.60 -4.62 14.58
C HIS A 2 14.55 -3.14 15.04
N PRO A 3 15.69 -2.46 15.31
CA PRO A 3 15.69 -1.10 15.84
C PRO A 3 14.93 -0.09 14.98
N MET A 4 15.07 -0.15 13.65
CA MET A 4 14.32 0.74 12.76
C MET A 4 12.82 0.41 12.71
N LEU A 5 12.43 -0.86 12.90
CA LEU A 5 11.02 -1.25 12.94
C LEU A 5 10.35 -0.68 14.20
N ASN A 6 11.04 -0.66 15.34
CA ASN A 6 10.54 -0.01 16.56
C ASN A 6 10.22 1.48 16.34
N ILE A 7 11.10 2.18 15.62
CA ILE A 7 10.91 3.61 15.32
C ILE A 7 9.79 3.80 14.30
N ALA A 8 9.71 2.97 13.27
CA ALA A 8 8.60 2.98 12.30
C ALA A 8 7.24 2.80 13.00
N ILE A 9 7.11 1.80 13.88
CA ILE A 9 5.88 1.54 14.64
C ILE A 9 5.52 2.73 15.53
N ARG A 10 6.51 3.33 16.20
CA ARG A 10 6.28 4.50 17.06
C ARG A 10 5.76 5.69 16.25
N ALA A 11 6.39 5.96 15.10
CA ALA A 11 5.98 7.03 14.20
C ALA A 11 4.56 6.79 13.66
N ALA A 12 4.29 5.59 13.16
CA ALA A 12 2.98 5.21 12.61
C ALA A 12 1.85 5.32 13.65
N ARG A 13 2.08 4.86 14.88
CA ARG A 13 1.08 4.99 15.96
C ARG A 13 0.84 6.43 16.37
N LYS A 14 1.89 7.25 16.46
CA LYS A 14 1.76 8.68 16.80
C LYS A 14 0.93 9.42 15.74
N ALA A 15 1.25 9.24 14.47
CA ALA A 15 0.51 9.84 13.36
C ALA A 15 -0.92 9.28 13.24
N GLY A 16 -1.10 7.97 13.34
CA GLY A 16 -2.42 7.34 13.27
C GLY A 16 -3.36 7.81 14.39
N ASN A 17 -2.85 8.01 15.61
CA ASN A 17 -3.62 8.58 16.71
C ASN A 17 -4.05 10.03 16.43
N HIS A 18 -3.18 10.82 15.79
CA HIS A 18 -3.52 12.18 15.36
C HIS A 18 -4.63 12.17 14.30
N ILE A 19 -4.47 11.35 13.26
CA ILE A 19 -5.45 11.19 12.17
C ILE A 19 -6.82 10.78 12.73
N ALA A 20 -6.87 9.76 13.58
CA ALA A 20 -8.14 9.29 14.16
C ALA A 20 -8.84 10.38 15.00
N LYS A 21 -8.07 11.14 15.79
CA LYS A 21 -8.62 12.26 16.58
C LYS A 21 -9.12 13.41 15.70
N SER A 22 -8.49 13.66 14.56
CA SER A 22 -8.92 14.73 13.65
C SER A 22 -10.32 14.48 13.09
N LEU A 23 -10.76 13.22 12.96
CA LEU A 23 -12.13 12.89 12.56
C LEU A 23 -13.19 13.29 13.60
N GLU A 24 -12.81 13.50 14.86
CA GLU A 24 -13.73 14.00 15.90
C GLU A 24 -14.04 15.49 15.72
N ASN A 25 -13.21 16.22 14.95
CA ASN A 25 -13.34 17.67 14.73
C ASN A 25 -13.27 18.00 13.22
N THR A 26 -14.20 17.46 12.43
CA THR A 26 -14.19 17.57 10.96
C THR A 26 -14.20 19.01 10.44
N GLU A 27 -14.71 19.97 11.20
CA GLU A 27 -14.72 21.40 10.85
C GLU A 27 -13.32 22.02 10.69
N LYS A 28 -12.29 21.41 11.31
CA LYS A 28 -10.89 21.85 11.23
C LYS A 28 -10.11 21.18 10.10
N ILE A 29 -10.76 20.30 9.33
CA ILE A 29 -10.11 19.59 8.22
C ILE A 29 -10.20 20.48 6.99
N GLU A 30 -9.07 21.07 6.62
CA GLU A 30 -8.91 21.84 5.40
C GLU A 30 -8.49 20.90 4.28
N THR A 31 -9.28 20.83 3.20
CA THR A 31 -8.98 19.99 2.03
C THR A 31 -8.49 20.84 0.87
N THR A 32 -7.37 20.46 0.28
CA THR A 32 -6.82 21.03 -0.95
C THR A 32 -6.85 19.99 -2.06
N GLN A 33 -7.26 20.40 -3.26
CA GLN A 33 -7.23 19.54 -4.44
C GLN A 33 -5.86 19.65 -5.14
N LYS A 34 -5.11 18.54 -5.20
CA LYS A 34 -3.81 18.45 -5.90
C LYS A 34 -3.97 18.17 -7.39
N GLY A 35 -5.07 17.54 -7.77
CA GLY A 35 -5.32 17.10 -9.14
C GLY A 35 -6.73 16.55 -9.33
N THR A 36 -7.00 15.96 -10.50
CA THR A 36 -8.32 15.41 -10.81
C THR A 36 -8.65 14.23 -9.90
N ASN A 37 -9.59 14.43 -8.97
CA ASN A 37 -9.96 13.47 -7.91
C ASN A 37 -8.80 13.11 -6.96
N ASP A 38 -7.88 14.04 -6.74
CA ASP A 38 -6.72 13.86 -5.86
C ASP A 38 -6.70 14.96 -4.80
N PHE A 39 -6.69 14.56 -3.53
CA PHE A 39 -6.91 15.45 -2.39
C PHE A 39 -5.77 15.30 -1.39
N VAL A 40 -5.51 16.37 -0.65
CA VAL A 40 -4.65 16.40 0.54
C VAL A 40 -5.32 17.27 1.59
N THR A 41 -5.15 16.93 2.85
CA THR A 41 -5.64 17.74 3.96
C THR A 41 -4.50 18.32 4.79
N ASN A 42 -4.81 19.29 5.66
CA ASN A 42 -3.87 19.70 6.70
C ASN A 42 -3.45 18.51 7.60
N VAL A 43 -4.33 17.54 7.81
CA VAL A 43 -4.06 16.34 8.62
C VAL A 43 -2.98 15.46 7.98
N ASP A 44 -2.96 15.31 6.65
CA ASP A 44 -1.89 14.59 5.94
C ASP A 44 -0.52 15.23 6.24
N LYS A 45 -0.42 16.56 6.14
CA LYS A 45 0.82 17.33 6.39
C LYS A 45 1.27 17.28 7.84
N GLU A 46 0.33 17.39 8.78
CA GLU A 46 0.59 17.29 10.21
C GLU A 46 1.09 15.88 10.57
N ALA A 47 0.44 14.84 10.05
CA ALA A 47 0.86 13.45 10.22
C ALA A 47 2.26 13.20 9.64
N GLU A 48 2.55 13.71 8.44
CA GLU A 48 3.87 13.59 7.81
C GLU A 48 4.96 14.24 8.67
N THR A 49 4.72 15.45 9.17
CA THR A 49 5.64 16.17 10.07
C THR A 49 5.93 15.34 11.32
N MET A 50 4.90 14.78 11.97
CA MET A 50 5.09 13.94 13.15
C MET A 50 5.91 12.68 12.88
N ILE A 51 5.74 12.07 11.70
CA ILE A 51 6.51 10.91 11.26
C ILE A 51 7.97 11.30 11.06
N ILE A 52 8.23 12.37 10.29
CA ILE A 52 9.56 12.89 10.02
C ILE A 52 10.30 13.23 11.32
N ASP A 53 9.66 13.97 12.23
CA ASP A 53 10.26 14.36 13.52
C ASP A 53 10.64 13.14 14.35
N THR A 54 9.76 12.12 14.39
CA THR A 54 10.00 10.88 15.14
C THR A 54 11.19 10.11 14.55
N ILE A 55 11.29 10.04 13.22
CA ILE A 55 12.40 9.39 12.51
C ILE A 55 13.70 10.16 12.76
N LYS A 56 13.71 11.47 12.50
CA LYS A 56 14.91 12.32 12.59
C LYS A 56 15.44 12.45 14.01
N SER A 57 14.58 12.31 15.03
CA SER A 57 15.02 12.24 16.43
C SER A 57 15.87 11.01 16.74
N SER A 58 15.70 9.91 16.00
CA SER A 58 16.47 8.67 16.19
C SER A 58 17.54 8.45 15.12
N TYR A 59 17.29 8.91 13.90
CA TYR A 59 18.12 8.73 12.71
C TYR A 59 18.22 10.05 11.91
N PRO A 60 18.92 11.07 12.44
CA PRO A 60 18.98 12.39 11.82
C PRO A 60 19.61 12.39 10.42
N GLU A 61 20.53 11.45 10.18
CA GLU A 61 21.33 11.38 8.96
C GLU A 61 20.66 10.62 7.80
N HIS A 62 19.56 9.89 8.03
CA HIS A 62 18.89 9.10 6.97
C HIS A 62 18.05 9.98 6.05
N SER A 63 17.93 9.59 4.79
CA SER A 63 17.01 10.23 3.83
C SER A 63 15.55 9.80 4.05
N ILE A 64 14.61 10.67 3.68
CA ILE A 64 13.17 10.41 3.75
C ILE A 64 12.54 10.73 2.39
N VAL A 65 11.69 9.85 1.87
CA VAL A 65 10.87 10.04 0.69
C VAL A 65 9.42 10.03 1.15
N ALA A 66 8.79 11.19 1.10
CA ALA A 66 7.44 11.41 1.59
C ALA A 66 6.49 11.82 0.45
N GLU A 67 5.21 11.49 0.57
CA GLU A 67 4.21 11.87 -0.43
C GLU A 67 4.09 13.39 -0.59
N GLU A 68 4.08 14.14 0.52
CA GLU A 68 3.83 15.58 0.50
C GLU A 68 5.09 16.40 0.29
N ASN A 69 6.17 16.07 1.02
CA ASN A 69 7.43 16.83 0.97
C ASN A 69 8.45 16.28 -0.04
N GLY A 70 8.16 15.17 -0.73
CA GLY A 70 9.09 14.56 -1.68
C GLY A 70 10.35 14.02 -1.00
N LEU A 71 11.52 14.22 -1.62
CA LEU A 71 12.80 13.77 -1.07
C LEU A 71 13.39 14.79 -0.09
N ILE A 72 13.60 14.36 1.15
CA ILE A 72 14.39 15.05 2.17
C ILE A 72 15.73 14.33 2.28
N ASP A 73 16.76 14.94 1.70
CA ASP A 73 18.12 14.37 1.68
C ASP A 73 18.72 14.29 3.10
N GLY A 74 19.24 13.10 3.42
CA GLY A 74 20.15 12.87 4.54
C GLY A 74 21.59 12.72 4.07
N LYS A 75 22.56 12.74 5.01
CA LYS A 75 23.96 12.45 4.69
C LYS A 75 24.17 10.98 4.35
N ASP A 76 23.42 10.08 5.00
CA ASP A 76 23.41 8.67 4.68
C ASP A 76 22.35 8.38 3.61
N LYS A 77 22.82 8.29 2.36
CA LYS A 77 21.99 8.00 1.19
C LYS A 77 21.69 6.51 1.02
N ASP A 78 22.38 5.64 1.75
CA ASP A 78 22.12 4.19 1.69
C ASP A 78 20.81 3.84 2.39
N VAL A 79 20.34 4.66 3.33
CA VAL A 79 19.10 4.43 4.08
C VAL A 79 18.02 5.45 3.71
N GLN A 80 16.87 4.94 3.27
CA GLN A 80 15.72 5.75 2.87
C GLN A 80 14.46 5.29 3.60
N TRP A 81 13.79 6.20 4.29
CA TRP A 81 12.44 5.99 4.82
C TRP A 81 11.43 6.40 3.76
N ILE A 82 10.55 5.50 3.35
CA ILE A 82 9.47 5.80 2.40
C ILE A 82 8.18 5.87 3.20
N ILE A 83 7.49 7.01 3.16
CA ILE A 83 6.33 7.28 3.99
C ILE A 83 5.14 7.74 3.16
N ASP A 84 3.98 7.18 3.48
CA ASP A 84 2.67 7.67 3.11
C ASP A 84 1.94 7.98 4.44
N PRO A 85 1.78 9.27 4.78
CA PRO A 85 1.24 9.67 6.08
C PRO A 85 -0.24 9.32 6.23
N LEU A 86 -0.99 9.20 5.12
CA LEU A 86 -2.41 8.90 5.12
C LEU A 86 -2.82 8.25 3.77
N ASP A 87 -2.64 6.94 3.69
CA ASP A 87 -3.17 6.16 2.57
C ASP A 87 -4.69 6.06 2.68
N GLY A 88 -5.41 6.57 1.67
CA GLY A 88 -6.87 6.65 1.66
C GLY A 88 -7.44 8.02 2.02
N THR A 89 -6.76 9.13 1.70
CA THR A 89 -7.24 10.51 1.94
C THR A 89 -8.68 10.76 1.49
N THR A 90 -9.13 10.15 0.38
CA THR A 90 -10.54 10.30 -0.07
C THR A 90 -11.53 9.64 0.90
N ASN A 91 -11.17 8.49 1.48
CA ASN A 91 -11.99 7.84 2.50
C ASN A 91 -12.03 8.71 3.76
N PHE A 92 -10.86 9.23 4.18
CA PHE A 92 -10.74 10.14 5.33
C PHE A 92 -11.62 11.38 5.17
N VAL A 93 -11.51 12.10 4.05
CA VAL A 93 -12.32 13.31 3.76
C VAL A 93 -13.82 13.01 3.77
N LYS A 94 -14.23 11.81 3.36
CA LYS A 94 -15.63 11.38 3.37
C LYS A 94 -16.09 10.76 4.70
N GLY A 95 -15.22 10.67 5.70
CA GLY A 95 -15.51 10.03 6.99
C GLY A 95 -15.66 8.51 6.91
N LEU A 96 -15.20 7.86 5.83
CA LEU A 96 -15.19 6.40 5.72
C LEU A 96 -13.96 5.88 6.50
N PRO A 97 -14.15 5.09 7.59
CA PRO A 97 -13.08 4.70 8.51
C PRO A 97 -12.24 3.54 7.97
N HIS A 98 -11.57 3.76 6.84
CA HIS A 98 -10.67 2.80 6.20
C HIS A 98 -9.54 3.54 5.47
N PHE A 99 -8.43 3.70 6.19
CA PHE A 99 -7.21 4.39 5.76
C PHE A 99 -6.07 3.97 6.69
N ALA A 100 -4.82 4.20 6.29
CA ALA A 100 -3.66 3.77 7.07
C ALA A 100 -2.47 4.72 6.98
N VAL A 101 -1.58 4.60 7.97
CA VAL A 101 -0.20 5.12 7.87
C VAL A 101 0.69 4.02 7.33
N SER A 102 1.50 4.30 6.31
CA SER A 102 2.42 3.33 5.70
C SER A 102 3.85 3.84 5.76
N ILE A 103 4.75 3.02 6.33
CA ILE A 103 6.17 3.35 6.51
C ILE A 103 7.02 2.14 6.11
N ALA A 104 7.97 2.35 5.21
CA ALA A 104 8.98 1.37 4.83
C ALA A 104 10.39 1.94 4.99
N VAL A 105 11.37 1.08 5.24
CA VAL A 105 12.78 1.47 5.24
C VAL A 105 13.54 0.65 4.23
N ARG A 106 14.22 1.34 3.31
CA ARG A 106 15.14 0.74 2.35
C ARG A 106 16.58 0.94 2.77
N ILE A 107 17.38 -0.11 2.63
CA ILE A 107 18.83 -0.06 2.77
C ILE A 107 19.44 -0.53 1.46
N LYS A 108 20.26 0.32 0.83
CA LYS A 108 20.90 0.05 -0.48
C LYS A 108 19.89 -0.40 -1.54
N GLY A 109 18.74 0.29 -1.60
CA GLY A 109 17.67 0.04 -2.55
C GLY A 109 16.74 -1.14 -2.24
N LYS A 110 16.96 -1.89 -1.16
CA LYS A 110 16.12 -3.04 -0.77
C LYS A 110 15.30 -2.72 0.47
N THR A 111 14.00 -3.02 0.44
CA THR A 111 13.12 -2.83 1.61
C THR A 111 13.48 -3.84 2.69
N GLU A 112 13.90 -3.36 3.87
CA GLU A 112 14.38 -4.18 4.98
C GLU A 112 13.34 -4.32 6.10
N VAL A 113 12.59 -3.24 6.39
CA VAL A 113 11.49 -3.26 7.36
C VAL A 113 10.30 -2.46 6.85
N ALA A 114 9.10 -2.85 7.27
CA ALA A 114 7.85 -2.19 6.90
C ALA A 114 6.83 -2.24 8.05
N CYS A 115 6.01 -1.20 8.16
CA CYS A 115 4.78 -1.23 8.93
C CYS A 115 3.64 -0.49 8.22
N VAL A 116 2.44 -1.04 8.32
CA VAL A 116 1.18 -0.39 7.92
C VAL A 116 0.26 -0.42 9.12
N TYR A 117 -0.31 0.73 9.48
CA TYR A 117 -1.15 0.88 10.67
C TYR A 117 -2.52 1.46 10.31
N ASP A 118 -3.57 0.67 10.54
CA ASP A 118 -4.96 1.14 10.55
C ASP A 118 -5.29 1.65 11.97
N PRO A 119 -5.43 2.98 12.16
CA PRO A 119 -5.69 3.54 13.48
C PRO A 119 -7.14 3.32 13.95
N MET A 120 -8.10 3.13 13.04
CA MET A 120 -9.51 2.95 13.37
C MET A 120 -9.79 1.56 13.94
N ARG A 121 -9.02 0.56 13.48
CA ARG A 121 -9.13 -0.84 13.94
C ARG A 121 -8.04 -1.24 14.92
N ASN A 122 -7.05 -0.38 15.16
CA ASN A 122 -5.83 -0.70 15.89
C ASN A 122 -5.16 -1.97 15.34
N GLU A 123 -5.04 -2.04 14.02
CA GLU A 123 -4.38 -3.14 13.33
C GLU A 123 -3.01 -2.70 12.84
N LEU A 124 -1.98 -3.33 13.39
CA LEU A 124 -0.59 -3.08 13.04
C LEU A 124 -0.02 -4.26 12.27
N PHE A 125 0.19 -4.05 10.98
CA PHE A 125 0.89 -4.98 10.11
C PHE A 125 2.38 -4.63 10.09
N THR A 126 3.24 -5.61 10.27
CA THR A 126 4.70 -5.43 10.30
C THR A 126 5.41 -6.51 9.51
N ALA A 127 6.56 -6.17 8.94
CA ALA A 127 7.47 -7.15 8.37
C ALA A 127 8.92 -6.72 8.51
N GLN A 128 9.79 -7.72 8.60
CA GLN A 128 11.23 -7.57 8.45
C GLN A 128 11.67 -8.60 7.41
N ARG A 129 12.53 -8.17 6.49
CA ARG A 129 13.03 -9.01 5.42
C ARG A 129 13.68 -10.29 5.96
N GLY A 130 13.20 -11.44 5.48
CA GLY A 130 13.64 -12.77 5.90
C GLY A 130 13.12 -13.24 7.26
N ALA A 131 12.32 -12.44 7.97
CA ALA A 131 11.79 -12.78 9.29
C ALA A 131 10.27 -13.03 9.29
N GLY A 132 9.60 -12.86 8.15
CA GLY A 132 8.16 -13.00 8.02
C GLY A 132 7.38 -11.73 8.39
N ALA A 133 6.07 -11.77 8.10
CA ALA A 133 5.12 -10.71 8.41
C ALA A 133 4.22 -11.06 9.60
N GLN A 134 3.71 -10.05 10.30
CA GLN A 134 2.81 -10.18 11.42
C GLN A 134 1.65 -9.16 11.34
N LEU A 135 0.50 -9.53 11.91
CA LEU A 135 -0.59 -8.64 12.29
C LEU A 135 -0.74 -8.71 13.81
N ASN A 136 -0.57 -7.60 14.52
CA ASN A 136 -0.69 -7.54 15.98
C ASN A 136 0.08 -8.68 16.67
N ASN A 137 1.35 -8.86 16.29
CA ASN A 137 2.27 -9.91 16.75
C ASN A 137 1.92 -11.36 16.33
N SER A 138 0.83 -11.58 15.60
CA SER A 138 0.46 -12.89 15.06
C SER A 138 1.01 -13.07 13.65
N ARG A 139 1.70 -14.18 13.38
CA ARG A 139 2.35 -14.43 12.08
C ARG A 139 1.33 -14.55 10.94
N LEU A 140 1.68 -13.96 9.81
CA LEU A 140 0.90 -14.05 8.56
C LEU A 140 1.46 -15.12 7.63
N ARG A 141 0.56 -15.79 6.90
CA ARG A 141 0.91 -16.73 5.84
C ARG A 141 -0.24 -16.84 4.85
N VAL A 142 0.04 -16.58 3.58
CA VAL A 142 -0.98 -16.67 2.52
C VAL A 142 -1.38 -18.13 2.25
N LYS A 143 -2.66 -18.34 1.95
CA LYS A 143 -3.23 -19.61 1.50
C LYS A 143 -2.83 -19.87 0.04
N GLN A 144 -2.58 -21.13 -0.28
CA GLN A 144 -2.30 -21.53 -1.67
C GLN A 144 -3.62 -21.79 -2.39
N LEU A 145 -3.88 -21.01 -3.44
CA LEU A 145 -5.07 -21.17 -4.27
C LEU A 145 -4.86 -22.31 -5.27
N LYS A 146 -5.95 -23.00 -5.62
CA LYS A 146 -5.95 -23.98 -6.71
C LYS A 146 -6.25 -23.30 -8.06
N ASP A 147 -7.25 -22.43 -8.05
CA ASP A 147 -7.79 -21.63 -9.14
C ASP A 147 -8.46 -20.35 -8.56
N LEU A 148 -9.20 -19.60 -9.38
CA LEU A 148 -9.91 -18.39 -8.95
C LEU A 148 -11.33 -18.67 -8.42
N GLN A 149 -11.85 -19.89 -8.50
CA GLN A 149 -13.22 -20.17 -8.06
C GLN A 149 -13.38 -19.92 -6.57
N GLY A 150 -14.41 -19.16 -6.20
CA GLY A 150 -14.67 -18.82 -4.79
C GLY A 150 -13.74 -17.74 -4.21
N THR A 151 -12.82 -17.17 -5.01
CA THR A 151 -11.86 -16.19 -4.53
C THR A 151 -12.42 -14.76 -4.49
N ILE A 152 -11.91 -13.96 -3.57
CA ILE A 152 -12.21 -12.52 -3.46
C ILE A 152 -10.98 -11.73 -3.89
N LEU A 153 -11.12 -10.88 -4.91
CA LEU A 153 -10.02 -10.07 -5.43
C LEU A 153 -10.17 -8.61 -5.01
N ALA A 154 -9.15 -8.05 -4.36
CA ALA A 154 -9.08 -6.60 -4.14
C ALA A 154 -8.58 -5.88 -5.41
N THR A 155 -9.01 -4.65 -5.61
CA THR A 155 -8.56 -3.82 -6.73
C THR A 155 -8.85 -2.33 -6.51
N GLY A 156 -8.17 -1.47 -7.26
CA GLY A 156 -8.44 -0.04 -7.36
C GLY A 156 -8.68 0.40 -8.80
N PHE A 157 -9.73 1.20 -9.01
CA PHE A 157 -10.03 1.76 -10.33
C PHE A 157 -8.97 2.80 -10.74
N PRO A 158 -8.62 2.90 -12.04
CA PRO A 158 -7.63 3.86 -12.53
C PRO A 158 -8.19 5.29 -12.63
N TYR A 159 -8.67 5.84 -11.52
CA TYR A 159 -9.35 7.15 -11.50
C TYR A 159 -8.43 8.32 -11.86
N LYS A 160 -7.11 8.18 -11.63
CA LYS A 160 -6.06 9.11 -12.08
C LYS A 160 -5.59 8.85 -13.52
N GLN A 161 -5.97 7.72 -14.13
CA GLN A 161 -5.55 7.29 -15.45
C GLN A 161 -6.73 6.76 -16.28
N LYS A 162 -7.77 7.58 -16.41
CA LYS A 162 -9.06 7.20 -17.03
C LYS A 162 -8.93 6.75 -18.49
N GLN A 163 -7.84 7.09 -19.19
CA GLN A 163 -7.55 6.59 -20.53
C GLN A 163 -7.45 5.05 -20.59
N HIS A 164 -7.19 4.38 -19.46
CA HIS A 164 -7.13 2.91 -19.38
C HIS A 164 -8.46 2.27 -18.94
N ALA A 165 -9.52 3.05 -18.71
CA ALA A 165 -10.77 2.57 -18.12
C ALA A 165 -11.43 1.43 -18.91
N GLU A 166 -11.49 1.54 -20.24
CA GLU A 166 -12.11 0.50 -21.08
C GLU A 166 -11.36 -0.84 -20.95
N SER A 167 -10.04 -0.84 -21.10
CA SER A 167 -9.23 -2.06 -20.96
C SER A 167 -9.29 -2.62 -19.55
N PHE A 168 -9.27 -1.76 -18.52
CA PHE A 168 -9.42 -2.18 -17.14
C PHE A 168 -10.77 -2.87 -16.89
N MET A 169 -11.87 -2.32 -17.44
CA MET A 169 -13.20 -2.92 -17.31
C MET A 169 -13.31 -4.26 -18.04
N LYS A 170 -12.63 -4.44 -19.18
CA LYS A 170 -12.55 -5.75 -19.87
C LYS A 170 -11.85 -6.80 -18.99
N ILE A 171 -10.72 -6.44 -18.37
CA ILE A 171 -10.00 -7.31 -17.43
C ILE A 171 -10.89 -7.68 -16.25
N MET A 172 -11.52 -6.68 -15.62
CA MET A 172 -12.46 -6.88 -14.50
C MET A 172 -13.60 -7.82 -14.89
N SER A 173 -14.23 -7.61 -16.05
CA SER A 173 -15.32 -8.45 -16.53
C SER A 173 -14.89 -9.89 -16.77
N ALA A 174 -13.69 -10.11 -17.30
CA ALA A 174 -13.17 -11.47 -17.52
C ALA A 174 -12.86 -12.18 -16.20
N LEU A 175 -12.24 -11.48 -15.25
CA LEU A 175 -11.96 -12.01 -13.91
C LEU A 175 -13.25 -12.31 -13.14
N PHE A 176 -14.29 -11.48 -13.27
CA PHE A 176 -15.56 -11.66 -12.57
C PHE A 176 -16.27 -12.98 -12.92
N VAL A 177 -16.04 -13.50 -14.12
CA VAL A 177 -16.60 -14.79 -14.55
C VAL A 177 -15.93 -15.97 -13.84
N GLU A 178 -14.70 -15.79 -13.32
CA GLU A 178 -13.93 -16.85 -12.64
C GLU A 178 -13.87 -16.70 -11.12
N CYS A 179 -13.78 -15.47 -10.60
CA CYS A 179 -13.75 -15.20 -9.16
C CYS A 179 -15.17 -15.06 -8.57
N ALA A 180 -15.28 -15.06 -7.24
CA ALA A 180 -16.57 -14.89 -6.59
C ALA A 180 -17.00 -13.42 -6.55
N ASP A 181 -16.10 -12.51 -6.18
CA ASP A 181 -16.43 -11.10 -5.99
C ASP A 181 -15.16 -10.22 -5.91
N PHE A 182 -15.35 -8.90 -5.96
CA PHE A 182 -14.30 -7.91 -5.81
C PHE A 182 -14.43 -7.11 -4.51
N ARG A 183 -13.30 -6.55 -4.05
CA ARG A 183 -13.27 -5.49 -3.05
C ARG A 183 -12.56 -4.28 -3.61
N ARG A 184 -13.15 -3.11 -3.45
CA ARG A 184 -12.52 -1.81 -3.74
C ARG A 184 -12.60 -0.99 -2.47
N THR A 185 -11.53 -0.98 -1.69
CA THR A 185 -11.54 -0.39 -0.34
C THR A 185 -11.08 1.06 -0.34
N GLY A 186 -10.16 1.43 -1.24
CA GLY A 186 -9.61 2.78 -1.35
C GLY A 186 -8.34 3.04 -0.55
N SER A 187 -7.66 1.99 -0.07
CA SER A 187 -6.35 2.05 0.57
C SER A 187 -5.45 0.91 0.03
N PRO A 188 -4.65 1.17 -1.02
CA PRO A 188 -3.69 0.21 -1.57
C PRO A 188 -2.77 -0.43 -0.53
N ALA A 189 -2.32 0.31 0.48
CA ALA A 189 -1.46 -0.23 1.54
C ALA A 189 -2.20 -1.25 2.39
N LEU A 190 -3.48 -1.00 2.72
CA LEU A 190 -4.33 -1.95 3.43
C LEU A 190 -4.74 -3.13 2.55
N ASP A 191 -4.99 -2.93 1.25
CA ASP A 191 -5.34 -4.02 0.33
C ASP A 191 -4.19 -5.05 0.21
N LEU A 192 -2.93 -4.59 0.16
CA LEU A 192 -1.76 -5.47 0.23
C LEU A 192 -1.65 -6.21 1.59
N CYS A 193 -1.96 -5.53 2.69
CA CYS A 193 -1.98 -6.15 4.02
C CYS A 193 -3.14 -7.15 4.19
N TYR A 194 -4.26 -6.90 3.54
CA TYR A 194 -5.43 -7.78 3.52
C TYR A 194 -5.12 -9.04 2.70
N LEU A 195 -4.37 -8.90 1.61
CA LEU A 195 -3.84 -10.03 0.86
C LEU A 195 -2.86 -10.85 1.73
N ALA A 196 -1.93 -10.18 2.42
CA ALA A 196 -0.98 -10.84 3.33
C ALA A 196 -1.67 -11.62 4.47
N SER A 197 -2.87 -11.18 4.88
CA SER A 197 -3.65 -11.78 5.96
C SER A 197 -4.81 -12.68 5.51
N ASN A 198 -4.92 -13.00 4.22
CA ASN A 198 -6.00 -13.79 3.62
C ASN A 198 -7.42 -13.23 3.86
N ARG A 199 -7.55 -11.91 4.00
CA ARG A 199 -8.86 -11.24 3.94
C ARG A 199 -9.36 -11.11 2.51
N VAL A 200 -8.43 -11.09 1.56
CA VAL A 200 -8.64 -11.25 0.12
C VAL A 200 -7.62 -12.25 -0.42
N ASP A 201 -7.91 -12.82 -1.57
CA ASP A 201 -7.15 -13.91 -2.19
C ASP A 201 -6.21 -13.41 -3.30
N GLY A 202 -6.47 -12.22 -3.83
CA GLY A 202 -5.60 -11.55 -4.78
C GLY A 202 -5.80 -10.04 -4.77
N TYR A 203 -4.86 -9.32 -5.36
CA TYR A 203 -4.90 -7.87 -5.52
C TYR A 203 -4.31 -7.48 -6.87
N PHE A 204 -4.92 -6.52 -7.55
CA PHE A 204 -4.32 -5.89 -8.72
C PHE A 204 -4.76 -4.44 -8.87
N GLU A 205 -3.83 -3.56 -9.24
CA GLU A 205 -4.07 -2.13 -9.41
C GLU A 205 -3.04 -1.50 -10.35
N LEU A 206 -3.40 -0.35 -10.94
CA LEU A 206 -2.58 0.38 -11.89
C LEU A 206 -2.00 1.67 -11.31
N GLY A 207 -0.75 1.94 -11.65
CA GLY A 207 -0.17 3.27 -11.52
C GLY A 207 -0.01 3.79 -10.09
N LEU A 208 0.21 2.90 -9.13
CA LEU A 208 0.50 3.25 -7.75
C LEU A 208 1.85 3.95 -7.62
N ARG A 209 1.97 4.82 -6.62
CA ARG A 209 3.24 5.48 -6.30
C ARG A 209 4.09 4.60 -5.38
N PRO A 210 5.42 4.80 -5.33
CA PRO A 210 6.30 3.98 -4.51
C PRO A 210 5.92 3.96 -3.02
N TRP A 211 5.39 5.06 -2.47
CA TRP A 211 4.98 5.15 -1.07
C TRP A 211 3.70 4.38 -0.75
N ASN A 212 2.78 4.25 -1.72
CA ASN A 212 1.59 3.39 -1.55
C ASN A 212 1.97 1.89 -1.54
N LEU A 213 3.09 1.51 -2.17
CA LEU A 213 3.51 0.12 -2.34
C LEU A 213 4.54 -0.34 -1.30
N ALA A 214 5.55 0.47 -0.97
CA ALA A 214 6.80 0.00 -0.37
C ALA A 214 6.62 -0.81 0.93
N ALA A 215 5.69 -0.42 1.80
CA ALA A 215 5.45 -1.15 3.06
C ALA A 215 4.60 -2.40 2.84
N GLY A 216 3.47 -2.27 2.15
CA GLY A 216 2.57 -3.38 1.83
C GLY A 216 3.24 -4.48 1.00
N GLU A 217 4.15 -4.10 0.11
CA GLU A 217 4.95 -5.00 -0.74
C GLU A 217 5.81 -5.96 0.08
N LEU A 218 6.59 -5.43 1.03
CA LEU A 218 7.42 -6.27 1.92
C LEU A 218 6.52 -7.14 2.81
N ILE A 219 5.44 -6.59 3.37
CA ILE A 219 4.50 -7.34 4.22
C ILE A 219 3.88 -8.51 3.46
N ALA A 220 3.41 -8.28 2.23
CA ALA A 220 2.84 -9.32 1.38
C ALA A 220 3.88 -10.40 1.05
N ARG A 221 5.08 -10.01 0.61
CA ARG A 221 6.16 -10.97 0.27
C ARG A 221 6.56 -11.84 1.46
N GLU A 222 6.73 -11.24 2.63
CA GLU A 222 7.11 -11.94 3.86
C GLU A 222 5.97 -12.84 4.39
N ALA A 223 4.72 -12.62 3.96
CA ALA A 223 3.61 -13.54 4.17
C ALA A 223 3.53 -14.67 3.11
N GLY A 224 4.40 -14.66 2.10
CA GLY A 224 4.46 -15.67 1.04
C GLY A 224 3.66 -15.34 -0.23
N VAL A 225 3.22 -14.08 -0.38
CA VAL A 225 2.58 -13.58 -1.61
C VAL A 225 3.64 -13.42 -2.71
N ILE A 226 3.28 -13.78 -3.94
CA ILE A 226 4.05 -13.44 -5.13
C ILE A 226 3.50 -12.15 -5.71
N LEU A 227 4.38 -11.19 -5.96
CA LEU A 227 4.06 -9.89 -6.55
C LEU A 227 4.74 -9.77 -7.92
N THR A 228 4.01 -9.28 -8.90
CA THR A 228 4.52 -8.96 -10.23
C THR A 228 3.91 -7.66 -10.74
N ASP A 229 4.45 -7.10 -11.82
CA ASP A 229 3.72 -6.15 -12.66
C ASP A 229 2.71 -6.87 -13.57
N PHE A 230 1.96 -6.11 -14.38
CA PHE A 230 0.95 -6.64 -15.30
C PHE A 230 1.55 -7.46 -16.46
N SER A 231 2.84 -7.28 -16.76
CA SER A 231 3.58 -8.11 -17.72
C SER A 231 4.06 -9.43 -17.11
N GLY A 232 4.03 -9.55 -15.77
CA GLY A 232 4.58 -10.66 -15.00
C GLY A 232 6.04 -10.46 -14.59
N GLY A 233 6.58 -9.25 -14.76
CA GLY A 233 7.91 -8.86 -14.32
C GLY A 233 7.96 -8.42 -12.86
N THR A 234 9.15 -8.03 -12.39
CA THR A 234 9.39 -7.58 -10.99
C THR A 234 9.59 -6.08 -10.88
N GLU A 235 9.36 -5.32 -11.95
CA GLU A 235 9.59 -3.86 -12.00
C GLU A 235 8.34 -3.06 -11.57
N TYR A 236 7.46 -3.66 -10.79
CA TYR A 236 6.20 -3.05 -10.30
C TYR A 236 6.43 -1.81 -9.43
N MET A 237 7.57 -1.68 -8.75
CA MET A 237 7.92 -0.46 -8.02
C MET A 237 8.21 0.73 -8.95
N LYS A 238 8.51 0.47 -10.23
CA LYS A 238 8.79 1.47 -11.25
C LYS A 238 7.55 1.77 -12.11
N SER A 239 6.83 0.74 -12.55
CA SER A 239 5.60 0.92 -13.34
C SER A 239 4.42 1.40 -12.50
N GLY A 240 4.37 1.03 -11.22
CA GLY A 240 3.23 1.24 -10.33
C GLY A 240 2.08 0.25 -10.57
N ASN A 241 2.20 -0.62 -11.57
CA ASN A 241 1.21 -1.66 -11.86
C ASN A 241 1.58 -2.89 -11.03
N ILE A 242 0.62 -3.43 -10.27
CA ILE A 242 0.88 -4.55 -9.37
C ILE A 242 -0.18 -5.64 -9.51
N VAL A 243 0.27 -6.89 -9.43
CA VAL A 243 -0.56 -8.09 -9.31
C VAL A 243 0.01 -8.91 -8.16
N GLY A 244 -0.84 -9.33 -7.23
CA GLY A 244 -0.45 -10.09 -6.06
C GLY A 244 -1.41 -11.23 -5.76
N SER A 245 -0.88 -12.42 -5.48
CA SER A 245 -1.62 -13.58 -4.93
C SER A 245 -0.64 -14.70 -4.57
N SER A 246 -1.14 -15.90 -4.26
CA SER A 246 -0.34 -17.13 -4.32
C SER A 246 0.10 -17.44 -5.76
N ALA A 247 1.06 -18.35 -5.95
CA ALA A 247 1.67 -18.63 -7.26
C ALA A 247 0.65 -18.93 -8.38
N ARG A 248 -0.36 -19.76 -8.07
CA ARG A 248 -1.40 -20.10 -9.04
C ARG A 248 -2.38 -18.95 -9.27
N GLY A 249 -2.70 -18.19 -8.23
CA GLY A 249 -3.55 -17.01 -8.33
C GLY A 249 -2.94 -15.94 -9.23
N VAL A 250 -1.66 -15.61 -9.05
CA VAL A 250 -0.95 -14.64 -9.91
C VAL A 250 -0.98 -15.10 -11.37
N LYS A 251 -0.69 -16.39 -11.62
CA LYS A 251 -0.73 -16.95 -12.98
C LYS A 251 -2.12 -16.81 -13.61
N ALA A 252 -3.18 -17.07 -12.85
CA ALA A 252 -4.55 -16.95 -13.34
C ALA A 252 -4.94 -15.49 -13.61
N ILE A 253 -4.62 -14.57 -12.70
CA ILE A 253 -4.91 -13.14 -12.87
C ILE A 253 -4.15 -12.57 -14.07
N LEU A 254 -2.86 -12.86 -14.21
CA LEU A 254 -2.03 -12.39 -15.33
C LEU A 254 -2.51 -12.89 -16.68
N LYS A 255 -3.09 -14.10 -16.76
CA LYS A 255 -3.69 -14.62 -18.00
C LYS A 255 -4.79 -13.67 -18.49
N HIS A 256 -5.74 -13.33 -17.61
CA HIS A 256 -6.83 -12.41 -17.97
C HIS A 256 -6.36 -10.99 -18.28
N ILE A 257 -5.35 -10.50 -17.56
CA ILE A 257 -4.74 -9.20 -17.84
C ILE A 257 -4.12 -9.17 -19.24
N ARG A 258 -3.43 -10.23 -19.67
CA ARG A 258 -2.82 -10.31 -21.00
C ARG A 258 -3.84 -10.46 -22.12
N ASP A 259 -4.88 -11.28 -21.89
CA ASP A 259 -5.89 -11.58 -22.90
C ASP A 259 -6.83 -10.38 -23.15
N ASN A 260 -7.04 -9.52 -22.14
CA ASN A 260 -8.03 -8.43 -22.18
C ASN A 260 -7.43 -7.02 -22.06
N GLY A 261 -6.16 -6.90 -21.66
CA GLY A 261 -5.44 -5.65 -21.56
C GLY A 261 -4.95 -5.13 -22.92
N ASN A 262 -4.64 -3.84 -22.98
CA ASN A 262 -3.98 -3.24 -24.15
C ASN A 262 -2.47 -3.09 -23.91
N SER A 263 -1.68 -2.87 -24.96
CA SER A 263 -0.21 -2.74 -24.82
C SER A 263 0.23 -1.58 -23.91
N ALA A 264 -0.65 -0.62 -23.64
CA ALA A 264 -0.37 0.52 -22.77
C ALA A 264 -0.54 0.18 -21.28
N ILE A 265 -1.49 -0.69 -20.92
CA ILE A 265 -1.76 -1.11 -19.52
C ILE A 265 -0.70 -2.09 -18.98
N LEU A 266 0.06 -2.72 -19.89
CA LEU A 266 1.11 -3.69 -19.56
C LEU A 266 2.48 -3.03 -19.28
N LYS A 267 2.62 -1.73 -19.55
CA LYS A 267 3.85 -0.94 -19.35
C LYS A 267 3.76 -0.16 -18.05
#